data_AF-A0A8E6BCG6-F1
#
_entry.id   AF-A0A8E6BCG6-F1
#
_cell.length_a   1.000
_cell.length_b   1.000
_cell.length_c   1.000
_cell.angle_alpha   90.00
_cell.angle_beta   90.00
_cell.angle_gamma   90.00
#
_symmetry.space_group_name_H-M   'P 1'
#
loop_
_entity.id
_entity.type
_entity.pdbx_description
1 polymer ?
#
loop_
_entity_poly.entity_id
_entity_poly.type
_entity_poly.pdbx_seq_one_letter_code
_entity_poly.pdbx_strand_id
1 'polypeptide(L)'
;MRKLALVVFMGLGLGNCRAEDPRLQATQIEARFEDAQSISQAIEKQTKVRIGGILTPMPVNGAATNSKETFWNAIERLGHLTNSVIEIPVNGLDWRLTSHQLKTPKLSVDGPFRVELRDVRAESDFRTGEKKTSFQFQLAWEPRFSVCRCDVQPQISEFMDDLKNKYQPRENRVRTASRGNFATLVLPIYSIPRTSHSITALEGKVNITLCPELKTEKFQELQKSRTLEQAESVVEFQGLKKDGRFWSATITTRYKATNFAEFESFERDRFAYHSASLISPEGKRFPARGFEEADGRFVYRFEEDEKKGLKINSLLGWSLEYKYPGTWIEVPVKFKFQKIELP
;
A
#
# COMPACT_ATOMS: atom_id res chain seq x y z
N MET A 1 25.82 -30.81 -41.26
CA MET A 1 25.95 -29.43 -40.74
C MET A 1 24.65 -28.68 -41.03
N ARG A 2 23.77 -28.51 -40.04
CA ARG A 2 22.49 -27.79 -40.18
C ARG A 2 22.65 -26.38 -39.60
N LYS A 3 22.43 -25.36 -40.43
CA LYS A 3 22.46 -23.93 -40.03
C LYS A 3 21.20 -23.63 -39.19
N LEU A 4 21.38 -23.24 -37.93
CA LEU A 4 20.32 -22.61 -37.14
C LEU A 4 20.08 -21.20 -37.68
N ALA A 5 18.84 -20.93 -38.09
CA ALA A 5 18.37 -19.58 -38.37
C ALA A 5 17.96 -18.93 -37.04
N LEU A 6 18.68 -17.86 -36.67
CA LEU A 6 18.36 -16.98 -35.56
C LEU A 6 17.19 -16.09 -35.99
N VAL A 7 15.98 -16.40 -35.51
CA VAL A 7 14.80 -15.55 -35.71
C VAL A 7 14.85 -14.43 -34.68
N VAL A 8 15.22 -13.24 -35.13
CA VAL A 8 15.13 -11.99 -34.36
C VAL A 8 13.65 -11.57 -34.34
N PHE A 9 13.00 -11.72 -33.19
CA PHE A 9 11.69 -11.13 -32.95
C PHE A 9 11.85 -9.61 -32.78
N MET A 10 11.47 -8.84 -33.80
CA MET A 10 11.22 -7.41 -33.66
C MET A 10 9.93 -7.22 -32.88
N GLY A 11 10.05 -6.76 -31.62
CA GLY A 11 8.92 -6.38 -30.78
C GLY A 11 8.25 -5.12 -31.32
N LEU A 12 7.05 -5.29 -31.89
CA LEU A 12 6.17 -4.19 -32.28
C LEU A 12 5.55 -3.56 -31.02
N GLY A 13 5.96 -2.32 -30.76
CA GLY A 13 5.18 -1.22 -30.17
C GLY A 13 4.26 -1.52 -28.99
N LEU A 14 4.84 -1.66 -27.79
CA LEU A 14 4.07 -1.47 -26.55
C LEU A 14 3.76 0.02 -26.37
N GLY A 15 2.48 0.33 -26.23
CA GLY A 15 1.97 1.68 -26.04
C GLY A 15 2.63 2.39 -24.87
N ASN A 16 2.92 3.68 -25.09
CA ASN A 16 3.34 4.69 -24.12
C ASN A 16 3.68 4.11 -22.74
N CYS A 17 4.94 3.73 -22.55
CA CYS A 17 5.55 3.65 -21.23
C CYS A 17 5.34 5.01 -20.57
N ARG A 18 4.26 5.14 -19.80
CA ARG A 18 4.07 6.26 -18.87
C ARG A 18 5.35 6.24 -18.06
N ALA A 19 6.18 7.28 -18.20
CA ALA A 19 7.41 7.41 -17.42
C ALA A 19 7.01 7.12 -15.97
N GLU A 20 7.65 6.10 -15.36
CA GLU A 20 7.33 5.71 -14.00
C GLU A 20 7.36 6.97 -13.14
N ASP A 21 6.26 7.23 -12.41
CA ASP A 21 6.20 8.39 -11.53
C ASP A 21 7.39 8.27 -10.57
N PRO A 22 8.34 9.23 -10.55
CA PRO A 22 9.54 9.10 -9.73
C PRO A 22 9.24 8.97 -8.24
N ARG A 23 8.02 9.33 -7.81
CA ARG A 23 7.53 9.16 -6.44
C ARG A 23 7.19 7.70 -6.10
N LEU A 24 7.04 6.82 -7.10
CA LEU A 24 6.72 5.40 -6.96
C LEU A 24 7.94 4.47 -6.96
N GLN A 25 9.15 4.99 -6.78
CA GLN A 25 10.33 4.15 -6.67
C GLN A 25 10.28 3.30 -5.39
N ALA A 26 10.78 2.06 -5.41
CA ALA A 26 10.92 1.27 -4.18
C ALA A 26 12.01 1.86 -3.26
N THR A 27 11.78 1.81 -1.95
CA THR A 27 12.81 2.16 -0.95
C THR A 27 14.01 1.24 -1.13
N GLN A 28 15.19 1.84 -1.14
CA GLN A 28 16.44 1.09 -1.17
C GLN A 28 16.91 0.84 0.25
N ILE A 29 17.17 -0.42 0.57
CA ILE A 29 17.70 -0.87 1.85
C ILE A 29 19.20 -1.11 1.68
N GLU A 30 19.96 -0.32 2.42
CA GLU A 30 21.41 -0.47 2.52
C GLU A 30 21.74 -1.20 3.83
N ALA A 31 22.32 -2.39 3.72
CA ALA A 31 22.62 -3.24 4.87
C ALA A 31 23.84 -4.15 4.59
N ARG A 32 24.37 -4.76 5.65
CA ARG A 32 25.20 -5.96 5.52
C ARG A 32 24.26 -7.15 5.45
N PHE A 33 24.22 -7.82 4.32
CA PHE A 33 23.28 -8.92 4.06
C PHE A 33 23.83 -10.29 4.47
N GLU A 34 24.64 -10.32 5.53
CA GLU A 34 25.30 -11.52 6.05
C GLU A 34 24.48 -12.20 7.15
N ASP A 35 23.73 -11.44 7.93
CA ASP A 35 22.92 -11.97 9.02
C ASP A 35 21.51 -11.35 9.02
N ALA A 36 20.54 -12.15 9.43
CA ALA A 36 19.14 -11.78 9.47
C ALA A 36 18.87 -10.55 10.36
N GLN A 37 19.66 -10.38 11.43
CA GLN A 37 19.48 -9.29 12.38
C GLN A 37 19.90 -7.95 11.79
N SER A 38 21.03 -7.89 11.07
CA SER A 38 21.50 -6.71 10.35
C SER A 38 20.49 -6.24 9.30
N ILE A 39 19.93 -7.17 8.51
CA ILE A 39 18.90 -6.85 7.50
C ILE A 39 17.65 -6.32 8.19
N SER A 40 17.17 -7.02 9.23
CA SER A 40 16.00 -6.61 10.01
C SER A 40 16.18 -5.19 10.55
N GLN A 41 17.27 -4.93 11.27
CA GLN A 41 17.58 -3.62 11.84
C GLN A 41 17.70 -2.52 10.78
N ALA A 42 18.27 -2.82 9.61
CA ALA A 42 18.35 -1.88 8.51
C ALA A 42 16.95 -1.51 7.98
N ILE A 43 16.07 -2.50 7.81
CA ILE A 43 14.68 -2.28 7.43
C ILE A 43 13.96 -1.44 8.49
N GLU A 44 14.05 -1.81 9.77
CA GLU A 44 13.37 -1.07 10.85
C GLU A 44 13.85 0.38 10.93
N LYS A 45 15.16 0.60 10.83
CA LYS A 45 15.76 1.94 10.89
C LYS A 45 15.35 2.82 9.72
N GLN A 46 15.34 2.27 8.50
CA GLN A 46 15.10 3.04 7.27
C GLN A 46 13.61 3.25 6.99
N THR A 47 12.75 2.31 7.40
CA THR A 47 11.32 2.30 7.03
C THR A 47 10.37 2.43 8.20
N LYS A 48 10.86 2.30 9.44
CA LYS A 48 10.06 2.28 10.69
C LYS A 48 9.10 1.09 10.81
N VAL A 49 9.21 0.10 9.91
CA VAL A 49 8.48 -1.16 10.00
C VAL A 49 9.15 -2.04 11.03
N ARG A 50 8.41 -2.55 12.01
CA ARG A 50 8.97 -3.49 12.99
C ARG A 50 8.89 -4.89 12.44
N ILE A 51 9.98 -5.64 12.55
CA ILE A 51 10.03 -7.04 12.15
C ILE A 51 10.22 -7.86 13.42
N GLY A 52 9.11 -8.44 13.89
CA GLY A 52 9.10 -9.37 15.01
C GLY A 52 9.15 -10.83 14.55
N GLY A 53 9.36 -11.73 15.51
CA GLY A 53 9.34 -13.19 15.28
C GLY A 53 10.63 -13.88 15.68
N ILE A 54 10.70 -15.18 15.40
CA ILE A 54 11.87 -16.00 15.72
C ILE A 54 12.88 -15.85 14.59
N LEU A 55 13.87 -14.98 14.79
CA LEU A 55 15.07 -14.93 13.96
C LEU A 55 16.03 -16.01 14.44
N THR A 56 15.82 -17.27 14.06
CA THR A 56 16.87 -18.28 14.19
C THR A 56 17.70 -18.21 12.91
N PRO A 57 18.86 -17.51 12.92
CA PRO A 57 19.64 -17.34 11.70
C PRO A 57 20.15 -18.70 11.23
N MET A 58 20.02 -18.99 9.94
CA MET A 58 20.75 -20.09 9.33
C MET A 58 22.22 -19.68 9.16
N PRO A 59 23.19 -20.61 9.30
CA PRO A 59 24.58 -20.31 9.00
C PRO A 59 24.71 -19.90 7.52
N VAL A 60 25.08 -18.64 7.29
CA VAL A 60 25.29 -18.09 5.94
C VAL A 60 26.75 -18.32 5.57
N ASN A 61 27.00 -19.23 4.63
CA ASN A 61 28.33 -19.43 4.07
C ASN A 61 28.57 -18.42 2.93
N GLY A 62 29.12 -17.25 3.25
CA GLY A 62 29.46 -16.23 2.25
C GLY A 62 30.24 -15.07 2.83
N ALA A 63 31.11 -14.45 2.03
CA ALA A 63 31.83 -13.24 2.43
C ALA A 63 30.86 -12.04 2.52
N ALA A 64 31.01 -11.23 3.56
CA ALA A 64 30.22 -10.03 3.78
C ALA A 64 30.33 -9.07 2.57
N THR A 65 29.21 -8.79 1.93
CA THR A 65 29.13 -7.73 0.92
C THR A 65 28.06 -6.73 1.34
N ASN A 66 28.42 -5.45 1.32
CA ASN A 66 27.42 -4.39 1.36
C ASN A 66 26.65 -4.47 0.05
N SER A 67 25.36 -4.72 0.11
CA SER A 67 24.50 -4.63 -1.06
C SER A 67 23.43 -3.58 -0.85
N LYS A 68 22.79 -3.20 -1.95
CA LYS A 68 21.67 -2.27 -1.99
C LYS A 68 20.54 -2.99 -2.69
N GLU A 69 19.44 -3.20 -1.99
CA GLU A 69 18.28 -3.93 -2.50
C GLU A 69 17.02 -3.11 -2.34
N THR A 70 16.00 -3.39 -3.15
CA THR A 70 14.67 -2.84 -2.89
C THR A 70 14.12 -3.42 -1.59
N PHE A 71 13.24 -2.67 -0.93
CA PHE A 71 12.62 -3.08 0.33
C PHE A 71 12.04 -4.49 0.31
N TRP A 72 11.24 -4.82 -0.71
CA TRP A 72 10.67 -6.16 -0.83
C TRP A 72 11.72 -7.25 -1.04
N ASN A 73 12.77 -6.98 -1.83
CA ASN A 73 13.85 -7.95 -2.02
C ASN A 73 14.64 -8.20 -0.73
N ALA A 74 14.90 -7.14 0.05
CA ALA A 74 15.56 -7.26 1.35
C ALA A 74 14.72 -8.11 2.33
N ILE A 75 13.40 -7.95 2.28
CA ILE A 75 12.44 -8.71 3.09
C ILE A 75 12.38 -10.18 2.65
N GLU A 76 12.28 -10.46 1.35
CA GLU A 76 12.30 -11.85 0.86
C GLU A 76 13.62 -12.55 1.17
N ARG A 77 14.74 -11.83 1.04
CA ARG A 77 16.05 -12.34 1.44
C ARG A 77 16.10 -12.67 2.93
N LEU A 78 15.53 -11.80 3.79
CA LEU A 78 15.41 -12.08 5.22
C LEU A 78 14.59 -13.34 5.50
N GLY A 79 13.47 -13.53 4.79
CA GLY A 79 12.66 -14.75 4.85
C GLY A 79 13.45 -15.99 4.44
N HIS A 80 14.23 -15.92 3.35
CA HIS A 80 15.10 -17.01 2.92
C HIS A 80 16.20 -17.36 3.93
N LEU A 81 16.89 -16.36 4.50
CA LEU A 81 17.96 -16.59 5.49
C LEU A 81 17.47 -17.18 6.81
N THR A 82 16.18 -16.99 7.13
CA THR A 82 15.56 -17.46 8.37
C THR A 82 14.62 -18.64 8.12
N ASN A 83 14.52 -19.13 6.88
CA ASN A 83 13.52 -20.10 6.44
C ASN A 83 12.12 -19.81 7.02
N SER A 84 11.73 -18.54 6.92
CA SER A 84 10.49 -18.01 7.47
C SER A 84 9.69 -17.30 6.39
N VAL A 85 8.38 -17.24 6.58
CA VAL A 85 7.47 -16.49 5.72
C VAL A 85 7.10 -15.19 6.41
N ILE A 86 6.98 -14.11 5.64
CA ILE A 86 6.47 -12.84 6.17
C ILE A 86 4.95 -12.89 6.24
N GLU A 87 4.45 -12.64 7.44
CA GLU A 87 3.06 -12.34 7.71
C GLU A 87 2.91 -10.84 7.96
N ILE A 88 2.06 -10.21 7.15
CA ILE A 88 1.69 -8.81 7.30
C ILE A 88 0.37 -8.79 8.05
N PRO A 89 0.36 -8.46 9.35
CA PRO A 89 -0.89 -8.38 10.10
C PRO A 89 -1.75 -7.21 9.64
N VAL A 90 -3.03 -7.23 10.02
CA VAL A 90 -4.04 -6.20 9.69
C VAL A 90 -3.58 -4.77 10.01
N ASN A 91 -2.75 -4.58 11.04
CA ASN A 91 -2.24 -3.26 11.40
C ASN A 91 -1.12 -2.73 10.46
N GLY A 92 -0.53 -3.59 9.63
CA GLY A 92 0.47 -3.25 8.63
C GLY A 92 1.84 -2.79 9.14
N LEU A 93 2.09 -2.77 10.46
CA LEU A 93 3.30 -2.17 11.06
C LEU A 93 4.18 -3.14 11.85
N ASP A 94 3.60 -4.24 12.38
CA ASP A 94 4.32 -5.23 13.18
C ASP A 94 4.45 -6.54 12.39
N TRP A 95 5.34 -6.55 11.39
CA TRP A 95 5.47 -7.69 10.50
C TRP A 95 6.08 -8.86 11.26
N ARG A 96 5.61 -10.07 10.98
CA ARG A 96 6.05 -11.26 11.70
C ARG A 96 6.69 -12.23 10.75
N LEU A 97 7.83 -12.76 11.16
CA LEU A 97 8.43 -13.93 10.54
C LEU A 97 7.89 -15.17 11.24
N THR A 98 7.13 -15.98 10.50
CA THR A 98 6.62 -17.26 10.99
C THR A 98 7.43 -18.38 10.37
N SER A 99 7.97 -19.25 11.24
CA SER A 99 8.64 -20.47 10.81
C SER A 99 7.57 -21.43 10.35
N HIS A 100 7.45 -21.58 9.04
CA HIS A 100 6.58 -22.56 8.43
C HIS A 100 7.42 -23.40 7.48
N GLN A 101 7.29 -24.73 7.56
CA GLN A 101 7.77 -25.66 6.52
C GLN A 101 6.88 -25.57 5.27
N LEU A 102 6.66 -24.36 4.75
CA LEU A 102 5.81 -24.15 3.59
C LEU A 102 6.63 -24.22 2.31
N LYS A 103 5.97 -24.70 1.25
CA LYS A 103 6.43 -24.52 -0.14
C LYS A 103 6.77 -23.05 -0.34
N THR A 104 7.86 -22.76 -1.06
CA THR A 104 8.27 -21.39 -1.39
C THR A 104 7.08 -20.61 -1.95
N PRO A 105 6.71 -19.45 -1.36
CA PRO A 105 5.55 -18.70 -1.80
C PRO A 105 5.71 -18.26 -3.26
N LYS A 106 4.61 -18.24 -4.01
CA LYS A 106 4.58 -17.70 -5.37
C LYS A 106 4.40 -16.19 -5.27
N LEU A 107 5.47 -15.45 -5.54
CA LEU A 107 5.52 -13.99 -5.38
C LEU A 107 5.86 -13.28 -6.68
N SER A 108 5.38 -12.04 -6.80
CA SER A 108 5.71 -11.10 -7.86
C SER A 108 5.88 -9.71 -7.24
N VAL A 109 6.98 -9.03 -7.57
CA VAL A 109 7.29 -7.68 -7.06
C VAL A 109 7.26 -6.71 -8.23
N ASP A 110 6.55 -5.60 -8.04
CA ASP A 110 6.46 -4.50 -9.00
C ASP A 110 6.66 -3.18 -8.25
N GLY A 111 7.89 -2.65 -8.30
CA GLY A 111 8.28 -1.46 -7.54
C GLY A 111 8.05 -1.63 -6.03
N PRO A 112 7.28 -0.72 -5.38
CA PRO A 112 7.00 -0.77 -3.95
C PRO A 112 5.84 -1.72 -3.62
N PHE A 113 5.39 -2.55 -4.56
CA PHE A 113 4.29 -3.49 -4.39
C PHE A 113 4.76 -4.94 -4.48
N ARG A 114 4.10 -5.79 -3.70
CA ARG A 114 4.31 -7.23 -3.66
C ARG A 114 2.97 -7.94 -3.80
N VAL A 115 2.86 -8.84 -4.76
CA VAL A 115 1.69 -9.71 -4.95
C VAL A 115 2.11 -11.15 -4.66
N GLU A 116 1.47 -11.76 -3.67
CA GLU A 116 1.69 -13.17 -3.31
C GLU A 116 0.42 -13.97 -3.60
N LEU A 117 0.55 -15.10 -4.28
CA LEU A 117 -0.53 -16.09 -4.36
C LEU A 117 -0.51 -16.93 -3.07
N ARG A 118 -1.52 -16.73 -2.23
CA ARG A 118 -1.64 -17.35 -0.89
C ARG A 118 -2.33 -18.71 -0.95
N ASP A 119 -3.38 -18.83 -1.75
CA ASP A 119 -4.23 -20.02 -1.73
C ASP A 119 -4.91 -20.24 -3.09
N VAL A 120 -5.19 -21.52 -3.41
CA VAL A 120 -5.96 -21.95 -4.57
C VAL A 120 -7.01 -22.94 -4.06
N ARG A 121 -8.28 -22.54 -4.10
CA ARG A 121 -9.40 -23.38 -3.62
C ARG A 121 -10.25 -23.85 -4.78
N ALA A 122 -10.54 -25.14 -4.81
CA ALA A 122 -11.53 -25.72 -5.71
C ALA A 122 -12.78 -26.10 -4.90
N GLU A 123 -13.94 -25.62 -5.34
CA GLU A 123 -15.24 -25.83 -4.74
C GLU A 123 -16.18 -26.46 -5.77
N SER A 124 -17.08 -27.33 -5.31
CA SER A 124 -18.14 -27.92 -6.12
C SER A 124 -19.48 -27.65 -5.43
N ASP A 125 -20.38 -26.94 -6.10
CA ASP A 125 -21.75 -26.78 -5.64
C ASP A 125 -22.54 -28.02 -6.09
N PHE A 126 -22.94 -28.86 -5.13
CA PHE A 126 -23.70 -30.09 -5.40
C PHE A 126 -25.15 -29.84 -5.81
N ARG A 127 -25.70 -28.65 -5.54
CA ARG A 127 -27.07 -28.30 -5.91
C ARG A 127 -27.16 -27.85 -7.35
N THR A 128 -26.20 -27.04 -7.81
CA THR A 128 -26.17 -26.54 -9.21
C THR A 128 -25.29 -27.38 -10.13
N GLY A 129 -24.39 -28.20 -9.57
CA GLY A 129 -23.37 -28.92 -10.30
C GLY A 129 -22.19 -28.04 -10.74
N GLU A 130 -22.18 -26.75 -10.37
CA GLU A 130 -21.13 -25.82 -10.76
C GLU A 130 -19.83 -26.11 -10.01
N LYS A 131 -18.72 -25.97 -10.73
CA LYS A 131 -17.36 -26.07 -10.17
C LYS A 131 -16.68 -24.72 -10.27
N LYS A 132 -16.11 -24.29 -9.17
CA LYS A 132 -15.47 -22.98 -9.03
C LYS A 132 -14.08 -23.16 -8.47
N THR A 133 -13.10 -22.53 -9.08
CA THR A 133 -11.75 -22.41 -8.53
C THR A 133 -11.50 -20.94 -8.20
N SER A 134 -11.03 -20.64 -6.99
CA SER A 134 -10.67 -19.29 -6.58
C SER A 134 -9.21 -19.19 -6.23
N PHE A 135 -8.52 -18.21 -6.80
CA PHE A 135 -7.16 -17.84 -6.46
C PHE A 135 -7.21 -16.67 -5.48
N GLN A 136 -6.57 -16.83 -4.32
CA GLN A 136 -6.47 -15.79 -3.31
C GLN A 136 -5.07 -15.19 -3.34
N PHE A 137 -4.99 -13.88 -3.52
CA PHE A 137 -3.74 -13.14 -3.50
C PHE A 137 -3.69 -12.21 -2.29
N GLN A 138 -2.48 -11.93 -1.82
CA GLN A 138 -2.21 -10.80 -0.96
C GLN A 138 -1.39 -9.79 -1.74
N LEU A 139 -1.98 -8.62 -2.00
CA LEU A 139 -1.24 -7.44 -2.43
C LEU A 139 -0.76 -6.71 -1.19
N ALA A 140 0.52 -6.37 -1.12
CA ALA A 140 1.10 -5.55 -0.08
C ALA A 140 1.92 -4.40 -0.68
N TRP A 141 2.09 -3.32 0.09
CA TRP A 141 2.88 -2.15 -0.30
C TRP A 141 3.80 -1.66 0.82
N GLU A 142 4.81 -0.87 0.47
CA GLU A 142 5.67 -0.23 1.47
C GLU A 142 4.85 0.70 2.40
N PRO A 143 5.04 0.66 3.72
CA PRO A 143 4.21 1.43 4.67
C PRO A 143 4.26 2.95 4.55
N ARG A 144 5.20 3.49 3.77
CA ARG A 144 5.25 4.93 3.49
C ARG A 144 4.19 5.39 2.50
N PHE A 145 3.61 4.48 1.70
CA PHE A 145 2.55 4.82 0.76
C PHE A 145 1.19 4.81 1.44
N SER A 146 0.45 5.91 1.27
CA SER A 146 -0.92 6.02 1.75
C SER A 146 -1.88 5.50 0.68
N VAL A 147 -2.11 4.18 0.65
CA VAL A 147 -3.06 3.56 -0.28
C VAL A 147 -4.47 3.74 0.27
N CYS A 148 -5.37 4.34 -0.52
CA CYS A 148 -6.75 4.56 -0.14
C CYS A 148 -7.68 3.43 -0.57
N ARG A 149 -7.49 2.90 -1.79
CA ARG A 149 -8.31 1.82 -2.32
C ARG A 149 -7.53 0.93 -3.28
N CYS A 150 -8.04 -0.27 -3.46
CA CYS A 150 -7.52 -1.28 -4.37
C CYS A 150 -8.69 -1.98 -5.07
N ASP A 151 -8.51 -2.33 -6.34
CA ASP A 151 -9.38 -3.28 -7.03
C ASP A 151 -9.27 -4.65 -6.31
N VAL A 152 -10.39 -5.23 -5.88
CA VAL A 152 -10.42 -6.54 -5.18
C VAL A 152 -10.22 -7.70 -6.15
N GLN A 153 -10.58 -7.50 -7.41
CA GLN A 153 -10.40 -8.48 -8.46
C GLN A 153 -9.35 -8.02 -9.46
N PRO A 154 -8.28 -8.79 -9.69
CA PRO A 154 -7.26 -8.42 -10.66
C PRO A 154 -7.79 -8.54 -12.10
N GLN A 155 -7.27 -7.67 -12.97
CA GLN A 155 -7.47 -7.73 -14.42
C GLN A 155 -6.45 -8.69 -15.02
N ILE A 156 -6.91 -9.77 -15.64
CA ILE A 156 -6.04 -10.84 -16.11
C ILE A 156 -5.75 -10.68 -17.60
N SER A 157 -4.47 -10.61 -17.95
CA SER A 157 -3.99 -10.52 -19.33
C SER A 157 -3.65 -11.88 -19.91
N GLU A 158 -3.20 -12.83 -19.07
CA GLU A 158 -2.91 -14.19 -19.49
C GLU A 158 -3.31 -15.19 -18.41
N PHE A 159 -3.99 -16.26 -18.81
CA PHE A 159 -4.33 -17.38 -17.95
C PHE A 159 -4.32 -18.66 -18.78
N MET A 160 -3.35 -19.53 -18.53
CA MET A 160 -3.16 -20.78 -19.27
C MET A 160 -2.80 -21.94 -18.34
N ASP A 161 -3.44 -23.10 -18.54
CA ASP A 161 -3.09 -24.34 -17.84
C ASP A 161 -2.01 -25.16 -18.55
N ASP A 162 -1.69 -26.33 -18.01
CA ASP A 162 -0.74 -27.31 -18.57
C ASP A 162 -1.25 -28.01 -19.83
N LEU A 163 -2.56 -28.04 -20.03
CA LEU A 163 -3.21 -28.56 -21.23
C LEU A 163 -3.36 -27.48 -22.32
N LYS A 164 -2.81 -26.28 -22.11
CA LYS A 164 -2.89 -25.11 -23.00
C LYS A 164 -4.31 -24.55 -23.18
N ASN A 165 -5.23 -24.88 -22.28
CA ASN A 165 -6.53 -24.20 -22.23
C ASN A 165 -6.32 -22.77 -21.75
N LYS A 166 -7.02 -21.83 -22.37
CA LYS A 166 -7.00 -20.42 -21.99
C LYS A 166 -8.27 -20.07 -21.24
N TYR A 167 -8.14 -19.28 -20.19
CA TYR A 167 -9.26 -18.85 -19.36
C TYR A 167 -9.40 -17.33 -19.42
N GLN A 168 -10.63 -16.86 -19.44
CA GLN A 168 -10.94 -15.43 -19.35
C GLN A 168 -11.87 -15.22 -18.15
N PRO A 169 -11.32 -14.84 -16.98
CA PRO A 169 -12.15 -14.52 -15.82
C PRO A 169 -13.14 -13.42 -16.17
N ARG A 170 -14.34 -13.47 -15.59
CA ARG A 170 -15.30 -12.36 -15.71
C ARG A 170 -14.71 -11.15 -15.00
N GLU A 171 -14.53 -10.05 -15.73
CA GLU A 171 -14.09 -8.82 -15.10
C GLU A 171 -15.18 -8.26 -14.18
N ASN A 172 -14.82 -8.00 -12.93
CA ASN A 172 -15.66 -7.25 -12.03
C ASN A 172 -14.83 -6.11 -11.44
N ARG A 173 -15.37 -4.90 -11.48
CA ARG A 173 -14.70 -3.70 -10.95
C ARG A 173 -15.20 -3.43 -9.55
N VAL A 174 -14.84 -4.32 -8.63
CA VAL A 174 -15.10 -4.10 -7.20
C VAL A 174 -13.87 -3.45 -6.60
N ARG A 175 -14.06 -2.28 -5.99
CA ARG A 175 -13.04 -1.56 -5.23
C ARG A 175 -13.31 -1.74 -3.75
N THR A 176 -12.25 -1.88 -2.96
CA THR A 176 -12.33 -1.82 -1.50
C THR A 176 -11.40 -0.75 -0.99
N ALA A 177 -11.81 -0.10 0.09
CA ALA A 177 -10.87 0.67 0.88
C ALA A 177 -9.80 -0.26 1.46
N SER A 178 -8.56 0.20 1.44
CA SER A 178 -7.44 -0.49 2.06
C SER A 178 -7.41 -0.22 3.56
N ARG A 179 -7.14 -1.28 4.34
CA ARG A 179 -6.88 -1.18 5.77
C ARG A 179 -5.50 -1.76 6.04
N GLY A 180 -4.62 -0.98 6.67
CA GLY A 180 -3.22 -1.36 6.85
C GLY A 180 -2.43 -1.26 5.54
N ASN A 181 -1.45 -2.15 5.37
CA ASN A 181 -0.51 -2.13 4.24
C ASN A 181 -0.65 -3.32 3.29
N PHE A 182 -1.85 -3.90 3.23
CA PHE A 182 -2.17 -4.97 2.29
C PHE A 182 -3.66 -4.97 1.92
N ALA A 183 -3.98 -5.70 0.86
CA ALA A 183 -5.32 -6.05 0.43
C ALA A 183 -5.37 -7.54 0.04
N THR A 184 -6.49 -8.20 0.32
CA THR A 184 -6.76 -9.54 -0.19
C THR A 184 -7.49 -9.43 -1.51
N LEU A 185 -6.96 -10.08 -2.54
CA LEU A 185 -7.55 -10.13 -3.86
C LEU A 185 -8.12 -11.53 -4.10
N VAL A 186 -9.25 -11.61 -4.80
CA VAL A 186 -9.86 -12.89 -5.15
C VAL A 186 -10.15 -12.92 -6.64
N LEU A 187 -9.65 -13.96 -7.30
CA LEU A 187 -9.94 -14.24 -8.71
C LEU A 187 -10.74 -15.54 -8.82
N PRO A 188 -12.08 -15.46 -8.98
CA PRO A 188 -12.90 -16.62 -9.25
C PRO A 188 -12.79 -17.03 -10.74
N ILE A 189 -12.60 -18.32 -10.97
CA ILE A 189 -12.58 -18.95 -12.29
C ILE A 189 -13.55 -20.12 -12.28
N TYR A 190 -14.33 -20.22 -13.34
CA TYR A 190 -15.24 -21.34 -13.55
C TYR A 190 -14.62 -22.33 -14.51
N SER A 191 -14.98 -23.60 -14.33
CA SER A 191 -14.75 -24.64 -15.35
C SER A 191 -13.28 -24.97 -15.64
N ILE A 192 -12.38 -24.91 -14.65
CA ILE A 192 -11.06 -25.56 -14.81
C ILE A 192 -11.26 -27.08 -14.79
N PRO A 193 -10.87 -27.82 -15.85
CA PRO A 193 -10.98 -29.27 -15.89
C PRO A 193 -10.16 -29.93 -14.80
N ARG A 194 -10.67 -31.04 -14.22
CA ARG A 194 -9.91 -31.84 -13.24
C ARG A 194 -8.66 -32.50 -13.79
N THR A 195 -8.55 -32.58 -15.12
CA THR A 195 -7.36 -33.09 -15.82
C THR A 195 -6.23 -32.07 -15.87
N SER A 196 -6.51 -30.79 -15.56
CA SER A 196 -5.47 -29.76 -15.46
C SER A 196 -4.83 -29.86 -14.09
N HIS A 197 -3.51 -30.07 -14.05
CA HIS A 197 -2.78 -30.23 -12.79
C HIS A 197 -2.05 -28.96 -12.37
N SER A 198 -1.84 -28.02 -13.30
CA SER A 198 -1.18 -26.76 -12.99
C SER A 198 -1.57 -25.62 -13.92
N ILE A 199 -1.43 -24.40 -13.43
CA ILE A 199 -1.47 -23.18 -14.23
C ILE A 199 -0.04 -22.83 -14.66
N THR A 200 0.20 -22.85 -15.96
CA THR A 200 1.52 -22.60 -16.55
C THR A 200 1.84 -21.11 -16.60
N ALA A 201 0.82 -20.27 -16.84
CA ALA A 201 0.94 -18.82 -16.84
C ALA A 201 -0.30 -18.15 -16.25
N LEU A 202 -0.09 -17.24 -15.30
CA LEU A 202 -1.11 -16.34 -14.76
C LEU A 202 -0.51 -14.93 -14.65
N GLU A 203 -0.94 -14.05 -15.53
CA GLU A 203 -0.46 -12.66 -15.62
C GLU A 203 -1.62 -11.69 -15.54
N GLY A 204 -1.40 -10.58 -14.86
CA GLY A 204 -2.41 -9.56 -14.77
C GLY A 204 -1.91 -8.30 -14.07
N LYS A 205 -2.87 -7.46 -13.71
CA LYS A 205 -2.65 -6.26 -12.94
C LYS A 205 -3.78 -5.98 -11.98
N VAL A 206 -3.49 -5.22 -10.94
CA VAL A 206 -4.47 -4.67 -9.99
C VAL A 206 -4.26 -3.17 -9.94
N ASN A 207 -5.33 -2.37 -10.05
CA ASN A 207 -5.20 -0.93 -9.91
C ASN A 207 -5.34 -0.56 -8.44
N ILE A 208 -4.46 0.32 -7.99
CA ILE A 208 -4.49 0.90 -6.65
C ILE A 208 -4.58 2.41 -6.77
N THR A 209 -5.31 3.02 -5.85
CA THR A 209 -5.33 4.48 -5.71
C THR A 209 -4.58 4.84 -4.44
N LEU A 210 -3.51 5.63 -4.59
CA LEU A 210 -2.65 5.99 -3.47
C LEU A 210 -2.20 7.44 -3.53
N CYS A 211 -1.75 7.93 -2.40
CA CYS A 211 -1.07 9.20 -2.25
C CYS A 211 0.41 8.92 -1.92
N PRO A 212 1.36 9.27 -2.82
CA PRO A 212 2.78 9.01 -2.58
C PRO A 212 3.36 9.84 -1.43
N GLU A 213 2.74 11.01 -1.15
CA GLU A 213 3.27 11.97 -0.21
C GLU A 213 2.14 12.72 0.52
N LEU A 214 2.19 12.72 1.84
CA LEU A 214 1.33 13.58 2.66
C LEU A 214 1.98 14.96 2.79
N LYS A 215 1.21 16.01 2.48
CA LYS A 215 1.60 17.40 2.66
C LYS A 215 1.33 17.83 4.10
N THR A 216 2.16 18.73 4.61
CA THR A 216 2.03 19.30 5.95
C THR A 216 2.14 20.81 5.87
N GLU A 217 1.14 21.51 6.42
CA GLU A 217 1.08 22.97 6.45
C GLU A 217 1.02 23.45 7.90
N LYS A 218 1.65 24.59 8.16
CA LYS A 218 1.71 25.17 9.49
C LYS A 218 1.10 26.57 9.49
N PHE A 219 0.07 26.75 10.31
CA PHE A 219 -0.56 28.05 10.55
C PHE A 219 -0.11 28.60 11.91
N GLN A 220 0.60 29.72 11.90
CA GLN A 220 1.07 30.39 13.13
C GLN A 220 0.06 31.42 13.66
N GLU A 221 -0.63 32.12 12.76
CA GLU A 221 -1.66 33.11 13.14
C GLU A 221 -3.02 32.42 13.26
N LEU A 222 -3.33 31.92 14.47
CA LEU A 222 -4.54 31.11 14.69
C LEU A 222 -5.85 31.90 14.71
N GLN A 223 -5.81 33.23 14.76
CA GLN A 223 -7.01 34.07 14.84
C GLN A 223 -7.50 34.59 13.49
N LYS A 224 -6.69 34.49 12.43
CA LYS A 224 -7.00 35.07 11.13
C LYS A 224 -7.24 33.97 10.10
N SER A 225 -8.10 34.28 9.14
CA SER A 225 -8.23 33.46 7.94
C SER A 225 -6.95 33.54 7.13
N ARG A 226 -6.48 32.42 6.59
CA ARG A 226 -5.31 32.34 5.72
C ARG A 226 -5.53 31.32 4.63
N THR A 227 -5.17 31.71 3.42
CA THR A 227 -5.13 30.82 2.26
C THR A 227 -3.66 30.55 1.91
N LEU A 228 -3.33 29.27 1.75
CA LEU A 228 -2.04 28.81 1.29
C LEU A 228 -2.24 28.17 -0.09
N GLU A 229 -1.60 28.78 -1.08
CA GLU A 229 -1.58 28.23 -2.43
C GLU A 229 -0.33 27.35 -2.61
N GLN A 230 -0.56 26.08 -2.92
CA GLN A 230 0.47 25.13 -3.28
C GLN A 230 0.42 24.84 -4.79
N ALA A 231 1.41 24.10 -5.28
CA ALA A 231 1.46 23.69 -6.69
C ALA A 231 0.23 22.84 -7.08
N GLU A 232 -0.17 21.90 -6.24
CA GLU A 232 -1.23 20.91 -6.54
C GLU A 232 -2.54 21.15 -5.77
N SER A 233 -2.56 22.08 -4.81
CA SER A 233 -3.71 22.30 -3.93
C SER A 233 -3.80 23.74 -3.41
N VAL A 234 -4.95 24.08 -2.84
CA VAL A 234 -5.22 25.30 -2.07
C VAL A 234 -5.76 24.86 -0.72
N VAL A 235 -5.14 25.33 0.35
CA VAL A 235 -5.56 25.07 1.73
C VAL A 235 -6.01 26.38 2.36
N GLU A 236 -7.25 26.42 2.83
CA GLU A 236 -7.84 27.58 3.47
C GLU A 236 -8.11 27.26 4.93
N PHE A 237 -7.53 28.04 5.84
CA PHE A 237 -7.78 27.97 7.26
C PHE A 237 -8.59 29.19 7.68
N GLN A 238 -9.74 29.00 8.32
CA GLN A 238 -10.64 30.11 8.69
C GLN A 238 -10.40 30.67 10.10
N GLY A 239 -9.28 30.29 10.75
CA GLY A 239 -9.02 30.60 12.14
C GLY A 239 -9.57 29.56 13.12
N LEU A 240 -9.15 29.69 14.38
CA LEU A 240 -9.56 28.87 15.50
C LEU A 240 -10.67 29.58 16.27
N LYS A 241 -11.77 28.87 16.55
CA LYS A 241 -12.91 29.40 17.32
C LYS A 241 -13.07 28.62 18.61
N LYS A 242 -13.26 29.32 19.73
CA LYS A 242 -13.56 28.69 21.02
C LYS A 242 -15.08 28.52 21.17
N ASP A 243 -15.49 27.33 21.58
CA ASP A 243 -16.87 27.00 21.96
C ASP A 243 -16.85 26.15 23.23
N GLY A 244 -17.18 26.78 24.36
CA GLY A 244 -17.03 26.18 25.69
C GLY A 244 -15.60 25.69 25.94
N ARG A 245 -15.45 24.37 26.14
CA ARG A 245 -14.16 23.69 26.36
C ARG A 245 -13.48 23.22 25.08
N PHE A 246 -14.05 23.49 23.91
CA PHE A 246 -13.53 23.06 22.63
C PHE A 246 -12.96 24.22 21.84
N TRP A 247 -11.88 23.97 21.14
CA TRP A 247 -11.38 24.80 20.06
C TRP A 247 -11.65 24.11 18.73
N SER A 248 -12.21 24.84 17.78
CA SER A 248 -12.56 24.33 16.45
C SER A 248 -11.72 25.02 15.38
N ALA A 249 -11.01 24.23 14.56
CA ALA A 249 -10.31 24.70 13.37
C ALA A 249 -11.11 24.29 12.13
N THR A 250 -11.52 25.26 11.32
CA THR A 250 -12.12 24.97 10.01
C THR A 250 -11.05 25.08 8.93
N ILE A 251 -10.88 24.00 8.17
CA ILE A 251 -9.92 23.91 7.06
C ILE A 251 -10.64 23.40 5.81
N THR A 252 -10.47 24.09 4.70
CA THR A 252 -10.93 23.61 3.38
C THR A 252 -9.72 23.24 2.54
N THR A 253 -9.77 22.10 1.85
CA THR A 253 -8.69 21.68 0.93
C THR A 253 -9.28 21.46 -0.45
N ARG A 254 -8.74 22.19 -1.44
CA ARG A 254 -9.14 22.09 -2.84
C ARG A 254 -7.95 21.69 -3.69
N TYR A 255 -8.10 20.66 -4.51
CA TYR A 255 -7.04 20.20 -5.39
C TYR A 255 -7.10 20.91 -6.74
N LYS A 256 -5.95 21.34 -7.28
CA LYS A 256 -5.86 22.15 -8.51
C LYS A 256 -5.86 21.30 -9.79
N ALA A 257 -5.28 20.10 -9.75
CA ALA A 257 -5.11 19.30 -10.97
C ALA A 257 -6.42 18.59 -11.39
N THR A 258 -6.52 18.29 -12.68
CA THR A 258 -7.65 17.56 -13.29
C THR A 258 -7.45 16.04 -13.33
N ASN A 259 -6.22 15.56 -13.09
CA ASN A 259 -5.87 14.14 -13.23
C ASN A 259 -5.88 13.39 -11.88
N PHE A 260 -6.80 13.74 -10.99
CA PHE A 260 -6.97 13.02 -9.73
C PHE A 260 -7.74 11.73 -9.96
N ALA A 261 -7.41 10.71 -9.18
CA ALA A 261 -8.34 9.60 -9.00
C ALA A 261 -9.67 10.17 -8.50
N GLU A 262 -10.75 9.90 -9.23
CA GLU A 262 -12.09 10.30 -8.82
C GLU A 262 -12.57 9.41 -7.68
N PHE A 263 -13.18 10.06 -6.68
CA PHE A 263 -13.78 9.39 -5.54
C PHE A 263 -15.28 9.62 -5.52
N GLU A 264 -16.02 8.57 -5.20
CA GLU A 264 -17.45 8.65 -4.97
C GLU A 264 -17.72 9.23 -3.56
N SER A 265 -18.92 9.78 -3.36
CA SER A 265 -19.28 10.47 -2.11
C SER A 265 -19.25 9.56 -0.88
N PHE A 266 -19.44 8.25 -1.06
CA PHE A 266 -19.39 7.26 0.02
C PHE A 266 -17.97 6.79 0.37
N GLU A 267 -16.95 7.09 -0.45
CA GLU A 267 -15.56 6.69 -0.22
C GLU A 267 -14.87 7.60 0.81
N ARG A 268 -15.39 7.59 2.06
CA ARG A 268 -14.93 8.44 3.16
C ARG A 268 -13.55 8.06 3.70
N ASP A 269 -13.07 6.85 3.42
CA ASP A 269 -11.76 6.38 3.89
C ASP A 269 -10.59 7.23 3.36
N ARG A 270 -10.77 7.95 2.24
CA ARG A 270 -9.79 8.94 1.76
C ARG A 270 -9.47 10.04 2.78
N PHE A 271 -10.43 10.32 3.67
CA PHE A 271 -10.27 11.34 4.70
C PHE A 271 -9.43 10.88 5.90
N ALA A 272 -9.13 9.58 6.01
CA ALA A 272 -8.28 9.04 7.08
C ALA A 272 -6.87 9.66 7.10
N TYR A 273 -6.43 10.22 5.96
CA TYR A 273 -5.12 10.87 5.81
C TYR A 273 -5.14 12.37 6.12
N HIS A 274 -6.31 12.94 6.39
CA HIS A 274 -6.44 14.30 6.88
C HIS A 274 -6.34 14.30 8.41
N SER A 275 -5.42 15.12 8.95
CA SER A 275 -5.28 15.27 10.40
C SER A 275 -4.82 16.66 10.76
N ALA A 276 -5.25 17.14 11.92
CA ALA A 276 -4.82 18.42 12.47
C ALA A 276 -4.28 18.23 13.88
N SER A 277 -3.27 19.02 14.23
CA SER A 277 -2.68 19.04 15.56
C SER A 277 -2.35 20.47 15.98
N LEU A 278 -2.74 20.86 17.18
CA LEU A 278 -2.25 22.08 17.80
C LEU A 278 -0.86 21.83 18.38
N ILE A 279 0.05 22.77 18.17
CA ILE A 279 1.41 22.75 18.68
C ILE A 279 1.54 23.94 19.65
N SER A 280 1.87 23.65 20.91
CA SER A 280 2.05 24.70 21.93
C SER A 280 3.33 25.51 21.68
N PRO A 281 3.50 26.66 22.36
CA PRO A 281 4.74 27.43 22.32
C PRO A 281 5.98 26.61 22.70
N GLU A 282 5.82 25.63 23.60
CA GLU A 282 6.87 24.70 24.04
C GLU A 282 7.07 23.52 23.07
N GLY A 283 6.34 23.49 21.95
CA GLY A 283 6.44 22.45 20.93
C GLY A 283 5.62 21.18 21.21
N LYS A 284 4.80 21.17 22.27
CA LYS A 284 3.97 19.99 22.58
C LYS A 284 2.83 19.84 21.59
N ARG A 285 2.64 18.62 21.07
CA ARG A 285 1.62 18.30 20.07
C ARG A 285 0.33 17.79 20.70
N PHE A 286 -0.80 18.33 20.23
CA PHE A 286 -2.15 17.99 20.64
C PHE A 286 -3.01 17.65 19.42
N PRO A 287 -3.22 16.36 19.11
CA PRO A 287 -4.06 15.96 17.98
C PRO A 287 -5.53 16.32 18.21
N ALA A 288 -6.25 16.61 17.12
CA ALA A 288 -7.69 16.77 17.17
C ALA A 288 -8.36 15.46 17.64
N ARG A 289 -9.49 15.55 18.36
CA ARG A 289 -10.26 14.36 18.78
C ARG A 289 -10.97 13.67 17.63
N GLY A 290 -11.16 14.39 16.53
CA GLY A 290 -11.83 13.96 15.32
C GLY A 290 -12.10 15.18 14.43
N PHE A 291 -12.80 14.93 13.34
CA PHE A 291 -13.28 15.99 12.45
C PHE A 291 -14.68 15.69 11.93
N GLU A 292 -15.39 16.74 11.58
CA GLU A 292 -16.58 16.67 10.74
C GLU A 292 -16.20 17.11 9.33
N GLU A 293 -16.67 16.41 8.31
CA GLU A 293 -16.44 16.73 6.91
C GLU A 293 -17.77 17.02 6.21
N ALA A 294 -17.80 18.09 5.43
CA ALA A 294 -18.89 18.44 4.54
C ALA A 294 -18.33 19.21 3.34
N ASP A 295 -18.52 18.69 2.13
CA ASP A 295 -18.13 19.33 0.87
C ASP A 295 -16.66 19.79 0.83
N GLY A 296 -15.74 18.96 1.34
CA GLY A 296 -14.29 19.27 1.37
C GLY A 296 -13.88 20.28 2.45
N ARG A 297 -14.82 20.68 3.31
CA ARG A 297 -14.58 21.47 4.53
C ARG A 297 -14.48 20.52 5.72
N PHE A 298 -13.35 20.60 6.42
CA PHE A 298 -13.04 19.83 7.62
C PHE A 298 -13.09 20.71 8.86
N VAL A 299 -13.85 20.29 9.87
CA VAL A 299 -13.93 20.98 11.17
C VAL A 299 -13.30 20.10 12.24
N TYR A 300 -12.07 20.42 12.63
CA TYR A 300 -11.31 19.70 13.67
C TYR A 300 -11.61 20.27 15.06
N ARG A 301 -11.88 19.39 16.04
CA ARG A 301 -12.13 19.78 17.43
C ARG A 301 -10.99 19.37 18.36
N PHE A 302 -10.56 20.30 19.20
CA PHE A 302 -9.57 20.12 20.25
C PHE A 302 -10.22 20.42 21.61
N GLU A 303 -10.27 19.45 22.52
CA GLU A 303 -10.86 19.66 23.85
C GLU A 303 -9.78 20.06 24.85
N GLU A 304 -9.98 21.17 25.55
CA GLU A 304 -9.11 21.58 26.65
C GLU A 304 -9.07 20.49 27.74
N ASP A 305 -7.86 20.15 28.16
CA ASP A 305 -7.57 19.16 29.19
C ASP A 305 -6.30 19.60 29.91
N GLU A 306 -6.48 20.20 31.08
CA GLU A 306 -5.37 20.71 31.90
C GLU A 306 -4.39 19.61 32.30
N LYS A 307 -4.89 18.39 32.54
CA LYS A 307 -4.03 17.24 32.91
C LYS A 307 -3.12 16.85 31.76
N LYS A 308 -3.59 17.02 30.53
CA LYS A 308 -2.78 16.83 29.32
C LYS A 308 -1.97 18.07 28.95
N GLY A 309 -2.17 19.20 29.62
CA GLY A 309 -1.51 20.47 29.34
C GLY A 309 -2.10 21.25 28.16
N LEU A 310 -3.31 20.89 27.70
CA LEU A 310 -4.02 21.66 26.68
C LEU A 310 -4.96 22.65 27.38
N LYS A 311 -4.43 23.83 27.74
CA LYS A 311 -5.20 24.96 28.23
C LYS A 311 -4.75 26.21 27.51
N ILE A 312 -5.60 26.76 26.64
CA ILE A 312 -5.24 27.89 25.79
C ILE A 312 -5.82 29.16 26.41
N ASN A 313 -4.99 29.83 27.21
CA ASN A 313 -5.32 31.16 27.74
C ASN A 313 -5.05 32.26 26.70
N SER A 314 -4.10 32.02 25.79
CA SER A 314 -3.75 32.89 24.68
C SER A 314 -3.31 32.05 23.49
N LEU A 315 -3.64 32.50 22.28
CA LEU A 315 -3.20 31.87 21.03
C LEU A 315 -1.78 32.30 20.61
N LEU A 316 -1.17 33.23 21.34
CA LEU A 316 0.20 33.68 21.06
C LEU A 316 1.18 32.52 21.23
N GLY A 317 2.00 32.27 20.21
CA GLY A 317 3.00 31.19 20.19
C GLY A 317 2.45 29.80 19.85
N TRP A 318 1.12 29.63 19.82
CA TRP A 318 0.52 28.39 19.33
C TRP A 318 0.56 28.33 17.80
N SER A 319 0.57 27.10 17.27
CA SER A 319 0.40 26.89 15.84
C SER A 319 -0.46 25.66 15.54
N LEU A 320 -1.01 25.59 14.35
CA LEU A 320 -1.80 24.47 13.86
C LEU A 320 -1.00 23.78 12.75
N GLU A 321 -0.67 22.52 12.96
CA GLU A 321 -0.12 21.64 11.92
C GLU A 321 -1.26 20.86 11.28
N TYR A 322 -1.46 21.03 9.98
CA TYR A 322 -2.45 20.32 9.19
C TYR A 322 -1.76 19.40 8.19
N LYS A 323 -2.09 18.12 8.23
CA LYS A 323 -1.65 17.11 7.27
C LYS A 323 -2.80 16.69 6.38
N TYR A 324 -2.52 16.58 5.09
CA TYR A 324 -3.50 16.15 4.08
C TYR A 324 -2.78 15.42 2.94
N PRO A 325 -3.48 14.57 2.19
CA PRO A 325 -2.90 13.89 1.03
C PRO A 325 -2.54 14.92 -0.06
N GLY A 326 -1.41 14.73 -0.73
CA GLY A 326 -1.11 15.38 -2.00
C GLY A 326 -1.97 14.82 -3.15
N THR A 327 -1.38 14.65 -4.34
CA THR A 327 -2.11 14.10 -5.49
C THR A 327 -2.43 12.61 -5.32
N TRP A 328 -3.71 12.25 -5.48
CA TRP A 328 -4.15 10.86 -5.60
C TRP A 328 -3.91 10.36 -7.01
N ILE A 329 -3.16 9.28 -7.15
CA ILE A 329 -2.84 8.66 -8.43
C ILE A 329 -3.36 7.23 -8.49
N GLU A 330 -3.78 6.80 -9.68
CA GLU A 330 -4.06 5.39 -9.96
C GLU A 330 -2.83 4.71 -10.56
N VAL A 331 -2.40 3.62 -9.94
CA VAL A 331 -1.21 2.86 -10.31
C VAL A 331 -1.61 1.43 -10.67
N PRO A 332 -1.29 0.94 -11.87
CA PRO A 332 -1.47 -0.47 -12.22
C PRO A 332 -0.29 -1.29 -11.68
N VAL A 333 -0.53 -2.13 -10.68
CA VAL A 333 0.47 -3.08 -10.16
C VAL A 333 0.39 -4.37 -10.96
N LYS A 334 1.46 -4.70 -11.69
CA LYS A 334 1.53 -5.91 -12.52
C LYS A 334 1.98 -7.10 -11.69
N PHE A 335 1.53 -8.28 -12.07
CA PHE A 335 2.04 -9.53 -11.50
C PHE A 335 2.10 -10.64 -12.54
N LYS A 336 3.01 -11.59 -12.31
CA LYS A 336 3.19 -12.79 -13.12
C LYS A 336 3.54 -13.97 -12.25
N PHE A 337 2.76 -15.04 -12.39
CA PHE A 337 2.99 -16.32 -11.73
C PHE A 337 3.11 -17.45 -12.75
N GLN A 338 3.93 -18.44 -12.41
CA GLN A 338 4.18 -19.62 -13.23
C GLN A 338 4.18 -20.88 -12.37
N LYS A 339 3.77 -22.00 -12.99
CA LYS A 339 3.77 -23.33 -12.38
C LYS A 339 3.02 -23.34 -11.04
N ILE A 340 1.76 -22.89 -11.06
CA ILE A 340 0.87 -22.96 -9.90
C ILE A 340 0.23 -24.33 -9.89
N GLU A 341 0.47 -25.13 -8.87
CA GLU A 341 -0.18 -26.44 -8.71
C GLU A 341 -1.67 -26.24 -8.36
N LEU A 342 -2.54 -27.04 -8.97
CA LEU A 342 -3.97 -27.07 -8.65
C LEU A 342 -4.26 -28.16 -7.60
N PRO A 343 -5.23 -27.94 -6.70
CA PRO A 343 -5.61 -28.89 -5.65
C PRO A 343 -6.37 -30.12 -6.15
#